data_AF-A0AAD4ZX06-F1
#
_entry.id   AF-A0AAD4ZX06-F1
#
_cell.length_a   1.000
_cell.length_b   1.000
_cell.length_c   1.000
_cell.angle_alpha   90.00
_cell.angle_beta   90.00
_cell.angle_gamma   90.00
#
_symmetry.space_group_name_H-M   'P 1'
#
loop_
_entity.id
_entity.type
_entity.pdbx_description
1 polymer ?
#
loop_
_entity_poly.entity_id
_entity_poly.type
_entity_poly.pdbx_seq_one_letter_code
_entity_poly.pdbx_strand_id
1 'polypeptide(L)'
;MLDPFKEIARFRQYGLWERYADLYPDQDLIYTIGTSDYAKDWFFAQVTRKKDDDTYEGNTWQIKFHLDNVNQSGTFKLQISLATANIAELQIRINDPKADPPLFTTGVIGKDNTILRHGIHGFYWLYSIDIPATLLVEGNNTLFLTQPISNSPLAAFHGLMYDYIRLEGPPSSTSTRGVKPANMAPNTPLD
;
A
#
# COMPACT_ATOMS: atom_id res chain seq x y z
N MET A 1 -10.08 -14.37 -40.36
CA MET A 1 -8.63 -14.18 -40.14
C MET A 1 -8.49 -12.85 -39.39
N LEU A 2 -8.22 -12.91 -38.10
CA LEU A 2 -8.21 -11.75 -37.19
C LEU A 2 -6.77 -11.27 -36.99
N ASP A 3 -6.58 -9.97 -37.08
CA ASP A 3 -5.32 -9.26 -36.88
C ASP A 3 -4.82 -9.40 -35.43
N PRO A 4 -3.60 -9.93 -35.19
CA PRO A 4 -3.07 -10.20 -33.86
C PRO A 4 -2.62 -8.95 -33.08
N PHE A 5 -2.79 -7.73 -33.58
CA PHE A 5 -2.38 -6.50 -32.87
C PHE A 5 -3.54 -5.68 -32.28
N LYS A 6 -4.74 -6.25 -32.19
CA LYS A 6 -5.94 -5.56 -31.67
C LYS A 6 -6.11 -5.66 -30.14
N GLU A 7 -5.03 -5.73 -29.36
CA GLU A 7 -5.13 -5.90 -27.90
C GLU A 7 -4.30 -4.93 -27.04
N ILE A 8 -3.72 -3.87 -27.61
CA ILE A 8 -2.97 -2.85 -26.84
C ILE A 8 -3.79 -1.55 -26.64
N ALA A 9 -5.03 -1.49 -27.15
CA ALA A 9 -5.90 -0.29 -27.12
C ALA A 9 -7.08 -0.39 -26.12
N ARG A 10 -6.87 -0.97 -24.93
CA ARG A 10 -7.90 -1.01 -23.85
C ARG A 10 -7.60 -0.11 -22.64
N PHE A 11 -6.79 0.93 -22.82
CA PHE A 11 -6.36 1.86 -21.74
C PHE A 11 -7.39 2.95 -21.33
N ARG A 12 -8.68 2.82 -21.67
CA ARG A 12 -9.71 3.80 -21.31
C ARG A 12 -11.04 3.14 -20.92
N GLN A 13 -11.06 2.39 -19.83
CA GLN A 13 -12.33 2.03 -19.19
C GLN A 13 -12.67 3.08 -18.14
N TYR A 14 -13.71 3.87 -18.42
CA TYR A 14 -14.45 4.72 -17.46
C TYR A 14 -15.13 3.90 -16.33
N GLY A 15 -14.79 2.62 -16.16
CA GLY A 15 -15.38 1.68 -15.20
C GLY A 15 -14.34 0.98 -14.32
N LEU A 16 -13.11 1.49 -14.22
CA LEU A 16 -12.06 0.91 -13.36
C LEU A 16 -12.54 0.76 -11.90
N TRP A 17 -13.31 1.73 -11.42
CA TRP A 17 -13.93 1.76 -10.09
C TRP A 17 -15.07 0.75 -9.94
N GLU A 18 -15.91 0.58 -10.97
CA GLU A 18 -16.99 -0.42 -10.95
C GLU A 18 -16.43 -1.85 -10.92
N ARG A 19 -15.29 -2.08 -11.57
CA ARG A 19 -14.66 -3.40 -11.63
C ARG A 19 -14.10 -3.89 -10.30
N TYR A 20 -13.87 -3.01 -9.32
CA TYR A 20 -13.47 -3.49 -7.99
C TYR A 20 -14.59 -4.34 -7.37
N ALA A 21 -15.85 -3.92 -7.47
CA ALA A 21 -16.98 -4.72 -7.00
C ALA A 21 -17.14 -6.03 -7.79
N ASP A 22 -16.84 -6.04 -9.09
CA ASP A 22 -16.90 -7.26 -9.92
C ASP A 22 -15.83 -8.29 -9.51
N LEU A 23 -14.62 -7.84 -9.19
CA LEU A 23 -13.49 -8.69 -8.81
C LEU A 23 -13.56 -9.13 -7.34
N TYR A 24 -14.14 -8.28 -6.49
CA TYR A 24 -14.15 -8.39 -5.05
C TYR A 24 -15.58 -8.21 -4.50
N PRO A 25 -16.58 -9.03 -4.94
CA PRO A 25 -17.98 -8.83 -4.58
C PRO A 25 -18.25 -9.07 -3.09
N ASP A 26 -17.60 -10.11 -2.53
CA ASP A 26 -17.89 -10.58 -1.17
C ASP A 26 -16.78 -10.30 -0.16
N GLN A 27 -15.56 -10.02 -0.63
CA GLN A 27 -14.39 -9.79 0.22
C GLN A 27 -13.44 -8.81 -0.44
N ASP A 28 -12.63 -8.13 0.37
CA ASP A 28 -11.59 -7.22 -0.12
C ASP A 28 -10.33 -7.95 -0.58
N LEU A 29 -9.43 -7.20 -1.23
CA LEU A 29 -8.14 -7.71 -1.67
C LEU A 29 -7.35 -8.35 -0.52
N ILE A 30 -6.90 -9.59 -0.74
CA ILE A 30 -5.99 -10.33 0.13
C ILE A 30 -4.75 -10.69 -0.68
N TYR A 31 -3.63 -10.07 -0.35
CA TYR A 31 -2.34 -10.33 -0.98
C TYR A 31 -1.41 -11.06 -0.03
N THR A 32 -0.90 -12.23 -0.41
CA THR A 32 -0.02 -13.04 0.43
C THR A 32 1.40 -13.03 -0.13
N ILE A 33 2.35 -12.47 0.63
CA ILE A 33 3.75 -12.41 0.26
C ILE A 33 4.30 -13.83 0.02
N GLY A 34 4.97 -14.03 -1.10
CA GLY A 34 5.55 -15.32 -1.51
C GLY A 34 4.57 -16.29 -2.16
N THR A 35 3.26 -15.98 -2.22
CA THR A 35 2.24 -16.83 -2.86
C THR A 35 1.47 -16.09 -3.96
N SER A 36 1.03 -14.85 -3.71
CA SER A 36 0.29 -14.04 -4.68
C SER A 36 1.19 -13.51 -5.79
N ASP A 37 0.63 -13.38 -7.00
CA ASP A 37 1.28 -12.82 -8.19
C ASP A 37 0.89 -11.35 -8.35
N TYR A 38 1.85 -10.42 -8.23
CA TYR A 38 1.58 -8.99 -8.32
C TYR A 38 0.94 -8.57 -9.65
N ALA A 39 1.17 -9.29 -10.75
CA ALA A 39 0.62 -8.95 -12.05
C ALA A 39 -0.87 -9.31 -12.17
N LYS A 40 -1.41 -10.13 -11.25
CA LYS A 40 -2.77 -10.68 -11.30
C LYS A 40 -3.59 -10.36 -10.06
N ASP A 41 -2.97 -10.49 -8.89
CA ASP A 41 -3.64 -10.48 -7.59
C ASP A 41 -3.51 -9.13 -6.89
N TRP A 42 -2.68 -8.22 -7.42
CA TRP A 42 -2.60 -6.85 -6.93
C TRP A 42 -3.52 -5.93 -7.74
N PHE A 43 -4.49 -5.34 -7.07
CA PHE A 43 -5.25 -4.23 -7.62
C PHE A 43 -4.55 -2.93 -7.25
N PHE A 44 -4.21 -2.10 -8.23
CA PHE A 44 -3.34 -0.94 -8.00
C PHE A 44 -4.04 0.26 -7.33
N ALA A 45 -5.37 0.27 -7.26
CA ALA A 45 -6.16 1.38 -6.72
C ALA A 45 -7.19 0.90 -5.69
N GLN A 46 -7.08 1.38 -4.45
CA GLN A 46 -8.05 1.14 -3.40
C GLN A 46 -9.16 2.18 -3.49
N VAL A 47 -10.21 1.82 -4.22
CA VAL A 47 -11.44 2.62 -4.45
C VAL A 47 -12.59 2.07 -3.62
N THR A 48 -13.61 2.86 -3.37
CA THR A 48 -14.82 2.36 -2.68
C THR A 48 -15.50 1.23 -3.46
N ARG A 49 -16.13 0.28 -2.76
CA ARG A 49 -16.91 -0.78 -3.40
C ARG A 49 -18.36 -0.33 -3.57
N LYS A 50 -18.86 -0.39 -4.81
CA LYS A 50 -20.26 -0.12 -5.13
C LYS A 50 -21.16 -1.25 -4.61
N LYS A 51 -22.30 -0.89 -4.03
CA LYS A 51 -23.36 -1.80 -3.59
C LYS A 51 -24.57 -1.76 -4.52
N ASP A 52 -25.46 -2.74 -4.38
CA ASP A 52 -26.66 -2.90 -5.23
C ASP A 52 -27.65 -1.74 -5.12
N ASP A 53 -27.65 -1.00 -4.00
CA ASP A 53 -28.50 0.16 -3.74
C ASP A 53 -27.89 1.50 -4.22
N ASP A 54 -26.87 1.43 -5.10
CA ASP A 54 -26.09 2.57 -5.61
C ASP A 54 -25.35 3.34 -4.51
N THR A 55 -25.18 2.74 -3.33
CA THR A 55 -24.30 3.23 -2.27
C THR A 55 -22.88 2.69 -2.43
N TYR A 56 -21.96 3.27 -1.66
CA TYR A 56 -20.55 2.91 -1.68
C TYR A 56 -20.08 2.60 -0.26
N GLU A 57 -19.24 1.57 -0.14
CA GLU A 57 -18.58 1.21 1.11
C GLU A 57 -17.06 1.40 1.02
N GLY A 58 -16.46 1.77 2.15
CA GLY A 58 -15.03 1.65 2.35
C GLY A 58 -14.61 0.18 2.38
N ASN A 59 -13.32 -0.07 2.28
CA ASN A 59 -12.78 -1.43 2.29
C ASN A 59 -11.46 -1.52 3.04
N THR A 60 -11.08 -2.75 3.38
CA THR A 60 -9.83 -3.06 4.08
C THR A 60 -9.08 -4.15 3.35
N TRP A 61 -7.96 -3.79 2.73
CA TRP A 61 -7.06 -4.75 2.11
C TRP A 61 -6.20 -5.45 3.17
N GLN A 62 -5.85 -6.70 2.91
CA GLN A 62 -5.00 -7.51 3.77
C GLN A 62 -3.72 -7.88 3.03
N ILE A 63 -2.58 -7.51 3.58
CA ILE A 63 -1.27 -8.00 3.13
C ILE A 63 -0.76 -8.98 4.17
N LYS A 64 -0.73 -10.26 3.82
CA LYS A 64 -0.31 -11.36 4.68
C LYS A 64 1.15 -11.68 4.44
N PHE A 65 1.94 -11.77 5.49
CA PHE A 65 3.38 -12.04 5.40
C PHE A 65 3.86 -12.89 6.58
N HIS A 66 4.95 -13.62 6.36
CA HIS A 66 5.57 -14.48 7.36
C HIS A 66 6.86 -13.85 7.88
N LEU A 67 7.10 -13.94 9.19
CA LEU A 67 8.36 -13.55 9.83
C LEU A 67 8.92 -14.75 10.60
N ASP A 68 10.10 -15.23 10.22
CA ASP A 68 10.74 -16.39 10.86
C ASP A 68 11.19 -16.08 12.30
N ASN A 69 11.56 -14.84 12.58
CA ASN A 69 11.99 -14.36 13.89
C ASN A 69 11.62 -12.88 14.04
N VAL A 70 11.13 -12.51 15.22
CA VAL A 70 10.80 -11.13 15.57
C VAL A 70 11.52 -10.72 16.85
N ASN A 71 12.55 -9.89 16.72
CA ASN A 71 13.15 -9.25 17.88
C ASN A 71 12.17 -8.21 18.44
N GLN A 72 11.54 -8.54 19.57
CA GLN A 72 10.52 -7.75 20.25
C GLN A 72 11.00 -6.37 20.73
N SER A 73 12.32 -6.10 20.76
CA SER A 73 12.87 -4.78 21.08
C SER A 73 13.09 -3.88 19.85
N GLY A 74 12.81 -4.39 18.65
CA GLY A 74 13.06 -3.69 17.40
C GLY A 74 11.90 -2.81 16.91
N THR A 75 12.20 -1.98 15.92
CA THR A 75 11.21 -1.21 15.16
C THR A 75 11.37 -1.53 13.69
N PHE A 76 10.29 -1.97 13.06
CA PHE A 76 10.19 -2.15 11.62
C PHE A 76 9.81 -0.81 10.97
N LYS A 77 10.25 -0.59 9.73
CA LYS A 77 9.89 0.59 8.94
C LYS A 77 8.98 0.16 7.80
N LEU A 78 7.76 0.66 7.78
CA LEU A 78 6.83 0.52 6.66
C LEU A 78 6.89 1.79 5.80
N GLN A 79 7.36 1.65 4.56
CA GLN A 79 7.32 2.68 3.54
C GLN A 79 6.09 2.44 2.67
N ILE A 80 5.23 3.45 2.54
CA ILE A 80 4.11 3.45 1.59
C ILE A 80 4.21 4.70 0.74
N SER A 81 4.15 4.53 -0.58
CA SER A 81 3.95 5.62 -1.51
C SER A 81 2.64 5.50 -2.28
N LEU A 82 2.00 6.65 -2.44
CA LEU A 82 0.77 6.78 -3.22
C LEU A 82 1.05 7.65 -4.44
N ALA A 83 0.77 7.11 -5.62
CA ALA A 83 0.83 7.85 -6.87
C ALA A 83 -0.23 8.97 -6.90
N THR A 84 -1.38 8.74 -6.29
CA THR A 84 -2.44 9.74 -6.13
C THR A 84 -3.43 9.32 -5.04
N ALA A 85 -4.22 10.29 -4.57
CA ALA A 85 -5.36 10.09 -3.68
C ALA A 85 -6.47 11.08 -4.05
N ASN A 86 -7.73 10.67 -3.91
CA ASN A 86 -8.89 11.54 -4.06
C ASN A 86 -9.87 11.29 -2.92
N ILE A 87 -10.10 12.30 -2.07
CA ILE A 87 -11.02 12.29 -0.93
C ILE A 87 -10.99 10.93 -0.21
N ALA A 88 -9.80 10.57 0.28
CA ALA A 88 -9.55 9.27 0.86
C ALA A 88 -8.70 9.41 2.13
N GLU A 89 -8.82 8.43 3.02
CA GLU A 89 -7.98 8.30 4.18
C GLU A 89 -7.37 6.91 4.16
N LEU A 90 -6.06 6.79 4.42
CA LEU A 90 -5.41 5.51 4.64
C LEU A 90 -5.23 5.30 6.14
N GLN A 91 -5.86 4.26 6.68
CA GLN A 91 -5.59 3.77 8.03
C GLN A 91 -4.81 2.47 7.98
N ILE A 92 -3.81 2.33 8.85
CA ILE A 92 -2.94 1.16 8.93
C ILE A 92 -3.14 0.48 10.28
N ARG A 93 -3.34 -0.84 10.24
CA ARG A 93 -3.39 -1.71 11.43
C ARG A 93 -2.55 -2.97 11.20
N ILE A 94 -2.09 -3.57 12.28
CA ILE A 94 -1.25 -4.77 12.27
C ILE A 94 -1.91 -5.83 13.15
N ASN A 95 -2.15 -7.01 12.60
CA ASN A 95 -2.69 -8.22 13.25
C ASN A 95 -4.10 -8.12 13.86
N ASP A 96 -4.52 -6.96 14.36
CA ASP A 96 -5.88 -6.67 14.78
C ASP A 96 -6.54 -5.65 13.83
N PRO A 97 -7.51 -6.06 12.99
CA PRO A 97 -8.20 -5.15 12.07
C PRO A 97 -9.12 -4.14 12.79
N LYS A 98 -9.42 -4.34 14.08
CA LYS A 98 -10.32 -3.49 14.88
C LYS A 98 -9.58 -2.62 15.89
N ALA A 99 -8.25 -2.63 15.89
CA ALA A 99 -7.45 -1.79 16.76
C ALA A 99 -7.85 -0.30 16.66
N ASP A 100 -8.10 0.32 17.81
CA ASP A 100 -8.50 1.72 17.94
C ASP A 100 -7.68 2.40 19.06
N PRO A 101 -6.90 3.45 18.75
CA PRO A 101 -6.71 4.05 17.43
C PRO A 101 -5.98 3.12 16.45
N PRO A 102 -6.10 3.33 15.11
CA PRO A 102 -5.21 2.68 14.16
C PRO A 102 -3.75 3.04 14.46
N LEU A 103 -2.81 2.18 14.05
CA LEU A 103 -1.37 2.45 14.22
C LEU A 103 -0.97 3.75 13.53
N PHE A 104 -1.54 4.00 12.35
CA PHE A 104 -1.31 5.21 11.58
C PHE A 104 -2.58 5.58 10.80
N THR A 105 -2.81 6.88 10.65
CA THR A 105 -3.80 7.44 9.71
C THR A 105 -3.20 8.64 8.99
N THR A 106 -3.52 8.78 7.70
CA THR A 106 -3.19 9.99 6.94
C THR A 106 -4.12 11.16 7.25
N GLY A 107 -5.26 10.90 7.90
CA GLY A 107 -6.44 11.74 7.77
C GLY A 107 -6.95 11.80 6.32
N VAL A 108 -7.97 12.62 6.06
CA VAL A 108 -8.49 12.79 4.70
C VAL A 108 -7.49 13.56 3.84
N ILE A 109 -6.93 12.87 2.85
CA ILE A 109 -6.02 13.37 1.82
C ILE A 109 -6.71 13.34 0.45
N GLY A 110 -6.08 13.97 -0.54
CA GLY A 110 -6.64 14.08 -1.88
C GLY A 110 -7.70 15.19 -1.97
N LYS A 111 -7.23 16.42 -2.20
CA LYS A 111 -8.05 17.55 -2.67
C LYS A 111 -7.83 17.82 -4.16
N ASP A 112 -7.35 16.80 -4.88
CA ASP A 112 -6.90 16.90 -6.26
C ASP A 112 -7.79 16.05 -7.17
N ASN A 113 -8.14 16.58 -8.35
CA ASN A 113 -9.11 15.97 -9.26
C ASN A 113 -8.49 14.86 -10.15
N THR A 114 -7.31 14.34 -9.78
CA THR A 114 -6.52 13.45 -10.65
C THR A 114 -7.22 12.11 -10.90
N ILE A 115 -7.88 11.52 -9.90
CA ILE A 115 -8.68 10.28 -10.08
C ILE A 115 -9.89 10.53 -10.99
N LEU A 116 -10.57 11.68 -10.82
CA LEU A 116 -11.68 12.12 -11.67
C LEU A 116 -11.28 12.41 -13.13
N ARG A 117 -9.98 12.58 -13.41
CA ARG A 117 -9.45 12.99 -14.72
C ARG A 117 -8.54 11.96 -15.40
N HIS A 118 -8.34 10.78 -14.83
CA HIS A 118 -7.33 9.81 -15.30
C HIS A 118 -5.94 10.45 -15.46
N GLY A 119 -5.59 11.39 -14.59
CA GLY A 119 -4.31 12.08 -14.67
C GLY A 119 -3.15 11.15 -14.31
N ILE A 120 -2.09 11.18 -15.09
CA ILE A 120 -0.83 10.46 -14.81
C ILE A 120 0.10 11.23 -13.84
N HIS A 121 -0.41 12.30 -13.22
CA HIS A 121 0.26 13.14 -12.23
C HIS A 121 -0.76 13.57 -11.17
N GLY A 122 -0.69 12.95 -9.99
CA GLY A 122 -1.29 13.47 -8.76
C GLY A 122 -0.20 13.88 -7.79
N PHE A 123 -0.57 14.49 -6.67
CA PHE A 123 0.40 14.68 -5.58
C PHE A 123 0.91 13.31 -5.12
N TYR A 124 2.23 13.14 -5.17
CA TYR A 124 2.91 11.97 -4.65
C TYR A 124 2.96 12.06 -3.13
N TRP A 125 2.50 11.02 -2.45
CA TRP A 125 2.57 10.92 -1.00
C TRP A 125 3.57 9.84 -0.63
N LEU A 126 4.49 10.14 0.28
CA LEU A 126 5.43 9.17 0.84
C LEU A 126 5.30 9.18 2.35
N TYR A 127 5.01 8.01 2.92
CA TYR A 127 4.88 7.82 4.34
C TYR A 127 5.89 6.79 4.83
N SER A 128 6.60 7.14 5.90
CA SER A 128 7.48 6.25 6.65
C SER A 128 6.87 6.03 8.03
N ILE A 129 6.32 4.83 8.26
CA ILE A 129 5.62 4.47 9.49
C ILE A 129 6.49 3.52 10.31
N ASP A 130 6.60 3.82 11.60
CA ASP A 130 7.30 2.97 12.56
C ASP A 130 6.34 1.93 13.12
N ILE A 131 6.70 0.66 12.96
CA ILE A 131 5.93 -0.47 13.51
C ILE A 131 6.76 -1.08 14.64
N PRO A 132 6.34 -0.88 15.91
CA PRO A 132 6.95 -1.60 17.03
C PRO A 132 6.87 -3.11 16.81
N ALA A 133 7.98 -3.83 17.03
CA ALA A 133 8.00 -5.28 16.88
C ALA A 133 7.04 -5.99 17.83
N THR A 134 6.62 -5.33 18.92
CA THR A 134 5.58 -5.80 19.85
C THR A 134 4.20 -5.97 19.23
N LEU A 135 3.94 -5.37 18.06
CA LEU A 135 2.72 -5.59 17.28
C LEU A 135 2.82 -6.80 16.33
N LEU A 136 4.02 -7.36 16.19
CA LEU A 136 4.32 -8.47 15.28
C LEU A 136 4.58 -9.75 16.07
N VAL A 137 4.25 -10.88 15.45
CA VAL A 137 4.48 -12.22 16.00
C VAL A 137 5.43 -13.00 15.11
N GLU A 138 6.16 -13.96 15.69
CA GLU A 138 6.82 -14.99 14.89
C GLU A 138 5.75 -15.82 14.17
N GLY A 139 5.96 -16.05 12.88
CA GLY A 139 4.97 -16.68 12.02
C GLY A 139 4.17 -15.68 11.19
N ASN A 140 2.87 -15.95 11.04
CA ASN A 140 2.00 -15.23 10.11
C ASN A 140 1.49 -13.92 10.72
N ASN A 141 1.69 -12.83 9.98
CA ASN A 141 1.23 -11.50 10.31
C ASN A 141 0.34 -10.96 9.20
N THR A 142 -0.52 -9.99 9.53
CA THR A 142 -1.37 -9.29 8.55
C THR A 142 -1.25 -7.79 8.74
N LEU A 143 -0.91 -7.09 7.65
CA LEU A 143 -1.02 -5.64 7.51
C LEU A 143 -2.39 -5.32 6.90
N PHE A 144 -3.18 -4.52 7.60
CA PHE A 144 -4.47 -4.03 7.13
C PHE A 144 -4.34 -2.60 6.63
N LEU A 145 -4.80 -2.36 5.40
CA LEU A 145 -4.88 -1.04 4.79
C LEU A 145 -6.35 -0.70 4.58
N THR A 146 -6.89 0.22 5.38
CA THR A 146 -8.30 0.60 5.34
C THR A 146 -8.47 1.96 4.69
N GLN A 147 -9.36 2.03 3.69
CA GLN A 147 -9.96 3.27 3.21
C GLN A 147 -11.40 3.33 3.74
N PRO A 148 -11.73 4.22 4.70
CA PRO A 148 -13.05 4.25 5.31
C PRO A 148 -14.01 5.28 4.68
N ILE A 149 -13.53 6.16 3.80
CA ILE A 149 -14.31 7.30 3.29
C ILE A 149 -15.21 6.87 2.14
N SER A 150 -16.49 6.65 2.42
CA SER A 150 -17.49 6.25 1.42
C SER A 150 -18.82 7.01 1.45
N ASN A 151 -19.04 7.86 2.46
CA ASN A 151 -20.30 8.60 2.61
C ASN A 151 -20.29 9.90 1.78
N SER A 152 -20.47 9.79 0.47
CA SER A 152 -20.51 10.94 -0.46
C SER A 152 -21.25 10.58 -1.77
N PRO A 153 -21.98 11.53 -2.40
CA PRO A 153 -22.56 11.32 -3.73
C PRO A 153 -21.53 11.04 -4.84
N LEU A 154 -20.25 11.35 -4.59
CA LEU A 154 -19.14 11.12 -5.52
C LEU A 154 -18.17 10.04 -5.03
N ALA A 155 -18.61 9.18 -4.09
CA ALA A 155 -17.79 8.14 -3.49
C ALA A 155 -17.21 7.16 -4.51
N ALA A 156 -17.84 6.99 -5.68
CA ALA A 156 -17.33 6.22 -6.81
C ALA A 156 -15.90 6.60 -7.23
N PHE A 157 -15.49 7.83 -6.96
CA PHE A 157 -14.17 8.36 -7.33
C PHE A 157 -13.22 8.49 -6.14
N HIS A 158 -13.66 8.13 -4.93
CA HIS A 158 -12.81 8.16 -3.75
C HIS A 158 -11.84 6.98 -3.78
N GLY A 159 -10.58 7.24 -3.47
CA GLY A 159 -9.61 6.17 -3.36
C GLY A 159 -8.16 6.60 -3.30
N LEU A 160 -7.31 5.59 -3.17
CA LEU A 160 -5.85 5.68 -3.08
C LEU A 160 -5.25 4.86 -4.24
N MET A 161 -4.22 5.36 -4.90
CA MET A 161 -3.47 4.59 -5.88
C MET A 161 -2.07 4.33 -5.36
N TYR A 162 -1.70 3.06 -5.22
CA TYR A 162 -0.42 2.66 -4.66
C TYR A 162 0.65 2.62 -5.75
N ASP A 163 1.84 3.12 -5.41
CA ASP A 163 3.03 3.00 -6.24
C ASP A 163 3.98 1.96 -5.62
N TYR A 164 4.25 2.10 -4.31
CA TYR A 164 5.19 1.22 -3.62
C TYR A 164 4.79 0.95 -2.17
N ILE A 165 5.00 -0.28 -1.72
CA ILE A 165 4.86 -0.69 -0.31
C ILE A 165 6.07 -1.54 0.05
N ARG A 166 6.76 -1.21 1.13
CA ARG A 166 7.92 -1.97 1.64
C ARG A 166 7.92 -2.02 3.16
N LEU A 167 8.13 -3.20 3.71
CA LEU A 167 8.40 -3.41 5.12
C LEU A 167 9.87 -3.81 5.31
N GLU A 168 10.60 -3.06 6.14
CA GLU A 168 12.00 -3.31 6.48
C GLU A 168 12.12 -3.64 7.97
N GLY A 169 12.84 -4.73 8.29
CA GLY A 169 13.16 -5.08 9.67
C GLY A 169 14.20 -4.14 10.29
N PRO A 170 14.30 -4.13 11.64
CA PRO A 170 15.37 -3.41 12.32
C PRO A 170 16.74 -3.92 11.82
N PRO A 171 17.77 -3.05 11.78
CA PRO A 171 19.11 -3.50 11.41
C PRO A 171 19.52 -4.65 12.34
N SER A 172 19.93 -5.77 11.74
CA SER A 172 20.47 -6.89 12.50
C SER A 172 21.66 -6.38 13.32
N SER A 173 21.66 -6.62 14.63
CA SER A 173 22.84 -6.41 15.47
C SER A 173 23.90 -7.46 15.12
N THR A 174 24.47 -7.40 13.92
CA THR A 174 25.78 -8.00 13.68
C THR A 174 26.73 -7.26 14.60
N SER A 175 27.20 -7.94 15.64
CA SER A 175 28.25 -7.42 16.51
C SER A 175 29.41 -6.96 15.65
N THR A 176 29.56 -5.66 15.45
CA THR A 176 30.77 -5.06 14.89
C THR A 176 31.86 -5.19 15.94
N ARG A 177 32.39 -6.42 16.07
CA ARG A 177 33.66 -6.63 16.74
C ARG A 177 34.74 -6.13 15.77
N GLY A 178 35.03 -4.84 15.88
CA GLY A 178 36.27 -4.20 15.47
C GLY A 178 36.61 -4.23 13.98
N VAL A 179 36.16 -3.22 13.24
CA VAL A 179 37.02 -2.56 12.25
C VAL A 179 36.75 -1.06 12.36
N LYS A 180 37.77 -0.29 12.79
CA LYS A 180 37.74 1.18 12.75
C LYS A 180 37.50 1.63 11.31
N PRO A 181 36.66 2.64 11.03
CA PRO A 181 36.64 3.24 9.70
C PRO A 181 38.01 3.90 9.45
N ALA A 182 38.78 3.34 8.52
CA ALA A 182 39.90 4.04 7.93
C ALA A 182 39.32 5.12 7.01
N ASN A 183 39.40 6.37 7.44
CA ASN A 183 39.18 7.52 6.56
C ASN A 183 40.22 7.44 5.43
N MET A 184 39.80 7.01 4.23
CA MET A 184 40.54 7.28 3.00
C MET A 184 39.86 8.44 2.29
N ALA A 185 40.46 9.62 2.44
CA ALA A 185 40.22 10.74 1.53
C ALA A 185 40.80 10.39 0.14
N PRO A 186 40.12 10.74 -0.96
CA PRO A 186 40.63 10.48 -2.30
C PRO A 186 41.71 11.51 -2.70
N ASN A 187 42.92 11.00 -2.90
CA ASN A 187 43.94 11.43 -3.87
C ASN A 187 44.46 12.88 -3.84
N THR A 188 45.67 13.02 -3.29
CA THR A 188 46.65 14.03 -3.74
C THR A 188 47.84 13.27 -4.35
N PRO A 189 48.24 13.52 -5.61
CA PRO A 189 49.48 12.95 -6.16
C PRO A 189 50.69 13.69 -5.61
N LEU A 190 51.74 12.95 -5.24
CA LEU A 190 53.11 13.45 -5.14
C LEU A 190 53.86 12.86 -6.34
N ASP A 191 54.43 13.76 -7.15
CA ASP A 191 55.38 13.60 -8.28
C ASP A 191 55.50 12.25 -9.00
#